data_AF-A0A4R0XCS1-F1
#
_entry.id   AF-A0A4R0XCS1-F1
#
_cell.length_a   1.000
_cell.length_b   1.000
_cell.length_c   1.000
_cell.angle_alpha   90.00
_cell.angle_beta   90.00
_cell.angle_gamma   90.00
#
_symmetry.space_group_name_H-M   'P 1'
#
loop_
_entity.id
_entity.type
_entity.pdbx_description
1 polymer ?
#
loop_
_entity_poly.entity_id
_entity_poly.type
_entity_poly.pdbx_seq_one_letter_code
_entity_poly.pdbx_strand_id
1 'polypeptide(L)'
;MPKDLEPIKTSVRIPPALHAELERAAEAAGLTLNAEMLVRLQQDPRSDIAAKLLAEIERRDAATVEGLRKQLEATLGVLDRADGVLREVAEAMAQVKPGSAAAALKREVEFARELIGTVMAHR
;
A
#
# COMPACT_ATOMS: atom_id res chain seq x y z
N MET A 1 -17.91 31.64 0.01
CA MET A 1 -16.61 31.82 0.71
C MET A 1 -16.54 30.72 1.77
N PRO A 2 -15.61 29.75 1.68
CA PRO A 2 -15.45 28.77 2.75
C PRO A 2 -15.15 29.50 4.06
N LYS A 3 -15.86 29.14 5.12
CA LYS A 3 -15.72 29.71 6.45
C LYS A 3 -14.44 29.16 7.11
N ASP A 4 -13.68 30.08 7.71
CA ASP A 4 -12.83 29.88 8.88
C ASP A 4 -11.64 28.91 8.75
N LEU A 5 -10.65 29.26 7.92
CA LEU A 5 -9.27 28.92 8.23
C LEU A 5 -8.63 30.15 8.88
N GLU A 6 -8.53 30.15 10.21
CA GLU A 6 -7.67 31.14 10.89
C GLU A 6 -6.26 31.02 10.31
N PRO A 7 -5.64 32.11 9.83
CA PRO A 7 -4.30 32.06 9.29
C PRO A 7 -3.34 31.62 10.40
N ILE A 8 -2.74 30.44 10.25
CA ILE A 8 -1.70 29.92 11.15
C ILE A 8 -0.55 30.93 11.14
N LYS A 9 -0.34 31.60 12.28
CA LYS A 9 0.76 32.55 12.45
C LYS A 9 2.07 31.78 12.62
N THR A 10 2.79 31.57 11.53
CA THR A 10 4.13 30.95 11.56
C THR A 10 5.20 32.03 11.53
N SER A 11 6.04 32.12 12.57
CA SER A 11 7.20 33.01 12.57
C SER A 11 8.40 32.31 11.92
N VAL A 12 8.87 32.81 10.79
CA VAL A 12 10.09 32.32 10.12
C VAL A 12 11.23 33.31 10.40
N ARG A 13 12.36 32.82 10.90
CA ARG A 13 13.58 33.64 11.01
C ARG A 13 14.26 33.69 9.65
N ILE A 14 14.29 34.87 9.05
CA ILE A 14 14.85 35.11 7.71
C ILE A 14 16.19 35.87 7.87
N PRO A 15 17.26 35.47 7.16
CA PRO A 15 18.51 36.23 7.13
C PRO A 15 18.28 37.68 6.65
N PRO A 16 18.98 38.69 7.22
CA PRO A 16 18.73 40.10 6.90
C PRO A 16 18.85 40.45 5.41
N ALA A 17 19.81 39.83 4.71
CA ALA A 17 20.00 40.05 3.27
C ALA A 17 18.79 39.55 2.44
N LEU A 18 18.22 38.41 2.82
CA LEU A 18 17.04 37.84 2.16
C LEU A 18 15.78 38.65 2.49
N HIS A 19 15.66 39.17 3.71
CA HIS A 19 14.56 40.06 4.08
C HIS A 19 14.57 41.35 3.22
N ALA A 20 15.72 42.00 3.09
CA ALA A 20 15.86 43.22 2.28
C ALA A 20 15.64 42.99 0.78
N GLU A 21 15.90 41.78 0.27
CA GLU A 21 15.55 41.41 -1.09
C GLU A 21 14.04 41.23 -1.27
N LEU A 22 13.39 40.50 -0.36
CA LEU A 22 11.95 40.25 -0.40
C LEU A 22 11.14 41.55 -0.24
N GLU A 23 11.61 42.48 0.60
CA GLU A 23 10.96 43.77 0.81
C GLU A 23 11.00 44.64 -0.45
N ARG A 24 12.16 44.73 -1.11
CA ARG A 24 12.30 45.42 -2.41
C ARG A 24 11.44 44.79 -3.50
N ALA A 25 11.37 43.45 -3.53
CA ALA A 25 10.54 42.75 -4.52
C ALA A 25 9.04 42.98 -4.26
N ALA A 26 8.61 42.94 -2.99
CA ALA A 26 7.23 43.21 -2.60
C ALA A 26 6.82 44.65 -2.95
N GLU A 27 7.67 45.64 -2.65
CA GLU A 27 7.44 47.04 -3.04
C GLU A 27 7.32 47.22 -4.55
N ALA A 28 8.24 46.60 -5.33
CA ALA A 28 8.21 46.66 -6.78
C ALA A 28 6.95 46.01 -7.39
N ALA A 29 6.40 44.99 -6.74
CA ALA A 29 5.18 44.29 -7.14
C ALA A 29 3.88 44.93 -6.58
N GLY A 30 3.99 45.96 -5.73
CA GLY A 30 2.84 46.53 -5.02
C GLY A 30 2.17 45.54 -4.03
N LEU A 31 2.93 44.56 -3.54
CA LEU A 31 2.48 43.52 -2.63
C LEU A 31 3.01 43.77 -1.21
N THR A 32 2.37 43.12 -0.22
CA THR A 32 2.97 43.02 1.12
C THR A 32 4.08 41.97 1.12
N LEU A 33 5.06 42.09 2.01
CA LEU A 33 6.13 41.11 2.18
C LEU A 33 5.60 39.66 2.34
N ASN A 34 4.51 39.49 3.10
CA ASN A 34 3.85 38.20 3.29
C ASN A 34 3.22 37.67 2.00
N ALA A 35 2.60 38.54 1.20
CA ALA A 35 2.01 38.16 -0.08
C ALA A 35 3.10 37.75 -1.09
N GLU A 36 4.22 38.48 -1.17
CA GLU A 36 5.37 38.13 -2.00
C GLU A 36 6.00 36.79 -1.58
N MET A 37 6.15 36.56 -0.26
CA MET A 37 6.60 35.26 0.25
C MET A 37 5.66 34.11 -0.14
N LEU A 38 4.35 34.32 -0.03
CA LEU A 38 3.36 33.31 -0.41
C LEU A 38 3.40 33.02 -1.91
N VAL A 39 3.53 34.03 -2.75
CA VAL A 39 3.67 33.87 -4.21
C VAL A 39 4.90 33.02 -4.53
N ARG A 40 6.06 33.34 -3.95
CA ARG A 40 7.29 32.55 -4.19
C ARG A 40 7.17 31.10 -3.70
N LEU A 41 6.53 30.87 -2.55
CA LEU A 41 6.29 29.51 -2.04
C LEU A 41 5.31 28.73 -2.91
N GLN A 42 4.25 29.37 -3.41
CA GLN A 42 3.28 28.76 -4.32
C GLN A 42 3.88 28.47 -5.70
N GLN A 43 4.84 29.29 -6.13
CA GLN A 43 5.54 29.14 -7.40
C GLN A 43 6.81 28.29 -7.27
N ASP A 44 7.15 27.74 -6.09
CA ASP A 44 8.33 26.89 -5.93
C ASP A 44 8.12 25.57 -6.69
N PRO A 45 8.85 25.33 -7.80
CA PRO A 45 8.69 24.12 -8.61
C PRO A 45 9.02 22.85 -7.82
N ARG A 46 9.73 22.94 -6.69
CA ARG A 46 10.06 21.80 -5.83
C ARG A 46 8.83 21.22 -5.13
N SER A 47 7.83 22.06 -4.81
CA SER A 47 6.56 21.61 -4.22
C SER A 47 5.78 20.74 -5.22
N ASP A 48 5.70 21.19 -6.47
CA ASP A 48 5.04 20.45 -7.56
C ASP A 48 5.76 19.13 -7.91
N ILE A 49 7.09 19.12 -7.84
CA ILE A 49 7.89 17.91 -8.09
C ILE A 49 7.69 16.89 -6.97
N ALA A 50 7.71 17.32 -5.70
CA ALA A 50 7.48 16.45 -4.56
C ALA A 50 6.08 15.81 -4.60
N ALA A 51 5.05 16.59 -4.92
CA ALA A 51 3.68 16.08 -5.06
C ALA A 51 3.55 15.07 -6.20
N LYS A 52 4.18 15.33 -7.35
CA LYS A 52 4.20 14.39 -8.49
C LYS A 52 4.95 13.10 -8.17
N LEU A 53 6.08 13.18 -7.46
CA LEU A 53 6.83 12.01 -7.02
C LEU A 53 6.01 11.18 -6.03
N LEU A 54 5.33 11.82 -5.08
CA LEU A 54 4.47 11.13 -4.13
C LEU A 54 3.31 10.41 -4.85
N ALA A 55 2.63 11.09 -5.78
CA ALA A 55 1.55 10.48 -6.56
C ALA A 55 2.03 9.27 -7.40
N GLU A 56 3.25 9.34 -7.95
CA GLU A 56 3.85 8.22 -8.67
C GLU A 56 4.17 7.03 -7.74
N ILE A 57 4.68 7.31 -6.53
CA ILE A 57 4.91 6.28 -5.50
C ILE A 57 3.60 5.64 -5.10
N GLU A 58 2.58 6.43 -4.76
CA GLU A 58 1.25 5.93 -4.40
C GLU A 58 0.64 5.05 -5.49
N ARG A 59 0.78 5.45 -6.77
CA ARG A 59 0.34 4.65 -7.91
C ARG A 59 1.07 3.31 -8.01
N ARG A 60 2.40 3.31 -7.80
CA ARG A 60 3.21 2.08 -7.83
C ARG A 60 2.89 1.16 -6.67
N ASP A 61 2.68 1.72 -5.49
CA ASP A 61 2.31 0.95 -4.29
C ASP A 61 0.93 0.33 -4.46
N ALA A 62 -0.05 1.08 -4.98
CA ALA A 62 -1.37 0.55 -5.31
C ALA A 62 -1.30 -0.59 -6.33
N ALA A 63 -0.49 -0.45 -7.38
CA ALA A 63 -0.29 -1.51 -8.37
C ALA A 63 0.37 -2.76 -7.76
N THR A 64 1.33 -2.56 -6.85
CA THR A 64 2.00 -3.64 -6.12
C THR A 64 1.02 -4.40 -5.23
N VAL A 65 0.23 -3.68 -4.43
CA VAL A 65 -0.78 -4.27 -3.54
C VAL A 65 -1.82 -5.05 -4.35
N GLU A 66 -2.30 -4.50 -5.46
CA GLU A 66 -3.24 -5.18 -6.34
C GLU A 66 -2.63 -6.44 -6.99
N GLY A 67 -1.36 -6.37 -7.40
CA GLY A 67 -0.63 -7.52 -7.92
C GLY A 67 -0.49 -8.64 -6.88
N LEU A 68 -0.11 -8.29 -5.65
CA LEU A 68 -0.01 -9.24 -4.53
C LEU A 68 -1.37 -9.86 -4.20
N ARG A 69 -2.45 -9.07 -4.24
CA ARG A 69 -3.81 -9.56 -4.01
C ARG A 69 -4.21 -10.63 -5.04
N LYS A 70 -3.94 -10.39 -6.33
CA LYS A 70 -4.20 -11.35 -7.40
C LYS A 70 -3.35 -12.60 -7.28
N GLN A 71 -2.08 -12.45 -6.91
CA GLN A 71 -1.18 -13.59 -6.68
C GLN A 71 -1.69 -14.45 -5.51
N LEU A 72 -2.07 -13.82 -4.41
CA LEU A 72 -2.64 -14.51 -3.24
C LEU A 72 -3.91 -15.28 -3.63
N GLU A 73 -4.83 -14.64 -4.35
CA GLU A 73 -6.05 -15.29 -4.83
C GLU A 73 -5.75 -16.48 -5.74
N ALA A 74 -4.79 -16.35 -6.66
CA ALA A 74 -4.36 -17.46 -7.51
C ALA A 74 -3.75 -18.61 -6.71
N THR A 75 -2.90 -18.32 -5.72
CA THR A 75 -2.31 -19.33 -4.84
C THR A 75 -3.38 -20.06 -4.02
N LEU A 76 -4.34 -19.31 -3.46
CA LEU A 76 -5.47 -19.90 -2.72
C LEU A 76 -6.33 -20.77 -3.63
N GLY A 77 -6.59 -20.36 -4.88
CA GLY A 77 -7.32 -21.18 -5.85
C GLY A 77 -6.60 -22.48 -6.21
N VAL A 78 -5.26 -22.48 -6.23
CA VAL A 78 -4.47 -23.72 -6.39
C VAL A 78 -4.63 -24.63 -5.17
N LEU A 79 -4.64 -24.09 -3.96
CA LEU A 79 -4.85 -24.85 -2.73
C LEU A 79 -6.26 -25.46 -2.67
N ASP A 80 -7.30 -24.71 -3.07
CA ASP A 80 -8.67 -25.22 -3.19
C ASP A 80 -8.74 -26.43 -4.14
N ARG A 81 -8.08 -26.33 -5.30
CA ARG A 81 -8.02 -27.42 -6.26
C ARG A 81 -7.24 -28.62 -5.70
N ALA A 82 -6.13 -28.37 -5.00
CA ALA A 82 -5.32 -29.41 -4.38
C ALA A 82 -6.12 -30.17 -3.30
N ASP A 83 -6.83 -29.48 -2.40
CA ASP A 83 -7.70 -30.14 -1.42
C ASP A 83 -8.81 -30.96 -2.09
N GLY A 84 -9.40 -30.44 -3.18
CA GLY A 84 -10.38 -31.19 -3.97
C GLY A 84 -9.84 -32.54 -4.48
N VAL A 85 -8.64 -32.55 -5.05
CA VAL A 85 -7.98 -33.79 -5.51
C VAL A 85 -7.63 -34.71 -4.33
N LEU A 86 -7.07 -34.16 -3.24
CA LEU A 86 -6.72 -34.95 -2.06
C LEU A 86 -7.95 -35.58 -1.41
N ARG A 87 -9.10 -34.89 -1.44
CA ARG A 87 -10.38 -35.44 -0.98
C ARG A 87 -10.80 -36.65 -1.80
N GLU A 88 -10.76 -36.55 -3.13
CA GLU A 88 -11.08 -37.67 -4.03
C GLU A 88 -10.15 -38.87 -3.80
N VAL A 89 -8.84 -38.61 -3.59
CA VAL A 89 -7.86 -39.65 -3.26
C VAL A 89 -8.19 -40.31 -1.91
N ALA A 90 -8.48 -39.52 -0.87
CA ALA A 90 -8.83 -40.05 0.45
C ALA A 90 -10.11 -40.90 0.41
N GLU A 91 -11.11 -40.48 -0.37
CA GLU A 91 -12.36 -41.22 -0.60
C GLU A 91 -12.10 -42.53 -1.34
N ALA A 92 -11.27 -42.54 -2.39
CA ALA A 92 -10.87 -43.76 -3.09
C ALA A 92 -10.11 -44.74 -2.17
N MET A 93 -9.41 -44.22 -1.17
CA MET A 93 -8.69 -44.99 -0.15
C MET A 93 -9.57 -45.41 1.05
N ALA A 94 -10.89 -45.22 1.00
CA ALA A 94 -11.79 -45.50 2.12
C ALA A 94 -11.68 -46.93 2.66
N GLN A 95 -11.49 -47.93 1.79
CA GLN A 95 -11.46 -49.36 2.15
C GLN A 95 -10.05 -49.91 2.40
N VAL A 96 -9.04 -49.05 2.53
CA VAL A 96 -7.66 -49.51 2.73
C VAL A 96 -7.51 -50.20 4.09
N LYS A 97 -6.95 -51.41 4.07
CA LYS A 97 -6.73 -52.21 5.28
C LYS A 97 -5.77 -51.51 6.26
N PRO A 98 -6.10 -51.42 7.56
CA PRO A 98 -5.20 -50.90 8.59
C PRO A 98 -3.85 -51.62 8.62
N GLY A 99 -2.79 -50.90 8.97
CA GLY A 99 -1.42 -51.45 9.08
C GLY A 99 -0.71 -51.70 7.74
N SER A 100 -1.33 -51.35 6.61
CA SER A 100 -0.69 -51.39 5.29
C SER A 100 0.06 -50.09 4.98
N ALA A 101 1.01 -50.13 4.03
CA ALA A 101 1.66 -48.94 3.51
C ALA A 101 0.65 -47.93 2.92
N ALA A 102 -0.42 -48.43 2.29
CA ALA A 102 -1.50 -47.59 1.78
C ALA A 102 -2.26 -46.88 2.93
N ALA A 103 -2.42 -47.50 4.10
CA ALA A 103 -3.06 -46.86 5.25
C ALA A 103 -2.20 -45.72 5.81
N ALA A 104 -0.87 -45.84 5.75
CA ALA A 104 0.02 -44.74 6.10
C ALA A 104 -0.12 -43.58 5.10
N LEU A 105 -0.14 -43.86 3.79
CA LEU A 105 -0.36 -42.84 2.77
C LEU A 105 -1.70 -42.11 2.93
N LYS A 106 -2.78 -42.82 3.27
CA LYS A 106 -4.08 -42.20 3.52
C LYS A 106 -4.02 -41.15 4.64
N ARG A 107 -3.31 -41.46 5.74
CA ARG A 107 -3.13 -40.51 6.85
C ARG A 107 -2.33 -39.28 6.44
N GLU A 108 -1.30 -39.44 5.61
CA GLU A 108 -0.54 -38.30 5.08
C GLU A 108 -1.41 -37.42 4.17
N VAL A 109 -2.29 -38.02 3.37
CA VAL A 109 -3.27 -37.28 2.56
C VAL A 109 -4.24 -36.52 3.46
N GLU A 110 -4.80 -37.15 4.49
CA GLU A 110 -5.71 -36.50 5.45
C GLU A 110 -5.00 -35.35 6.20
N PHE A 111 -3.75 -35.54 6.62
CA PHE A 111 -2.93 -34.51 7.26
C PHE A 111 -2.64 -33.33 6.32
N ALA A 112 -2.30 -33.59 5.06
CA ALA A 112 -2.09 -32.53 4.07
C ALA A 112 -3.37 -31.69 3.87
N ARG A 113 -4.55 -32.33 3.89
CA ARG A 113 -5.83 -31.62 3.83
C ARG A 113 -6.09 -30.77 5.07
N GLU A 114 -5.71 -31.23 6.26
CA GLU A 114 -5.79 -30.44 7.50
C GLU A 114 -4.89 -29.20 7.45
N LEU A 115 -3.67 -29.34 6.92
CA LEU A 115 -2.76 -28.21 6.70
C LEU A 115 -3.34 -27.20 5.72
N ILE A 116 -3.90 -27.67 4.59
CA ILE A 116 -4.56 -26.79 3.62
C ILE A 116 -5.75 -26.08 4.30
N GLY A 117 -6.58 -26.81 5.04
CA GLY A 117 -7.70 -26.24 5.79
C GLY A 117 -7.27 -25.14 6.77
N THR A 118 -6.14 -25.34 7.46
CA THR A 118 -5.57 -24.33 8.37
C THR A 118 -5.13 -23.08 7.62
N VAL A 119 -4.43 -23.22 6.49
CA VAL A 119 -4.02 -22.08 5.65
C VAL A 119 -5.24 -21.32 5.12
N MET A 120 -6.29 -22.04 4.71
CA MET A 120 -7.52 -21.45 4.16
C MET A 120 -8.37 -20.73 5.22
N ALA A 121 -8.27 -21.11 6.50
CA ALA A 121 -8.98 -20.44 7.60
C ALA A 121 -8.47 -19.01 7.88
N HIS A 122 -7.27 -18.67 7.39
CA HIS A 122 -6.66 -17.34 7.53
C HIS A 122 -6.94 -16.41 6.33
N ARG A 123 -7.75 -16.86 5.37
CA ARG A 123 -8.29 -16.03 4.27
C ARG A 123 -9.32 -15.04 4.79
#